data_AF-A0A929J4J2-F1
#
_entry.id   AF-A0A929J4J2-F1
#
_cell.length_a   1.000
_cell.length_b   1.000
_cell.length_c   1.000
_cell.angle_alpha   90.00
_cell.angle_beta   90.00
_cell.angle_gamma   90.00
#
_symmetry.space_group_name_H-M   'P 1'
#
loop_
_entity.id
_entity.type
_entity.pdbx_description
1 polymer ?
#
loop_
_entity_poly.entity_id
_entity_poly.type
_entity_poly.pdbx_seq_one_letter_code
_entity_poly.pdbx_strand_id
1 'polypeptide(L)'
;MSSSNNRFYQIIRFRWLIIFTSILLTVLMAMGLQNLAFNPDSRVFFSQQNPQLVALEELENTFVKNENIYIALRPEEGDVFNRKTLSVLRELTEACWQIPFSSRVDSIANFQHMAVQGDDLSVDDLVTDATKLSDQEIKKIRDIVLNEHALVHHLINPAGT
;
A
#
# COMPACT_ATOMS: atom_id res chain seq x y z
N MET A 1 44.28 -49.57 21.03
CA MET A 1 43.58 -48.29 21.25
C MET A 1 44.58 -47.23 21.73
N SER A 2 45.32 -46.53 20.83
CA SER A 2 46.20 -45.42 21.22
C SER A 2 46.72 -44.64 19.99
N SER A 3 45.83 -43.99 19.25
CA SER A 3 46.23 -43.06 18.17
C SER A 3 45.44 -41.74 18.20
N SER A 4 44.46 -41.60 19.10
CA SER A 4 43.60 -40.41 19.17
C SER A 4 44.22 -39.25 19.98
N ASN A 5 45.07 -39.54 20.97
CA ASN A 5 45.55 -38.52 21.92
C ASN A 5 46.53 -37.51 21.30
N ASN A 6 47.29 -37.89 20.27
CA ASN A 6 48.32 -37.01 19.68
C ASN A 6 47.72 -35.79 18.95
N ARG A 7 46.52 -35.93 18.37
CA ARG A 7 45.82 -34.82 17.71
C ARG A 7 45.29 -33.80 18.71
N PHE A 8 44.83 -34.25 19.89
CA PHE A 8 44.36 -33.37 20.97
C PHE A 8 45.47 -32.47 21.53
N TYR A 9 46.68 -33.00 21.74
CA TYR A 9 47.81 -32.18 22.22
C TYR A 9 48.25 -31.12 21.19
N GLN A 10 48.17 -31.43 19.90
CA GLN A 10 48.46 -30.47 18.81
C GLN A 10 47.43 -29.33 18.77
N ILE A 11 46.14 -29.64 18.97
CA ILE A 11 45.07 -28.65 19.06
C ILE A 11 45.28 -27.71 20.25
N ILE A 12 45.67 -28.23 21.41
CA ILE A 12 45.92 -27.42 22.62
C ILE A 12 47.17 -26.54 22.48
N ARG A 13 48.21 -27.00 21.76
CA ARG A 13 49.43 -26.23 21.50
C ARG A 13 49.19 -25.03 20.58
N PHE A 14 48.34 -25.19 19.57
CA PHE A 14 48.00 -24.14 18.59
C PHE A 14 46.62 -23.50 18.84
N ARG A 15 46.09 -23.57 20.06
CA ARG A 15 44.73 -23.12 20.41
C ARG A 15 44.38 -21.72 19.89
N TRP A 16 45.32 -20.77 20.00
CA TRP A 16 45.12 -19.40 19.53
C TRP A 16 45.05 -19.29 18.01
N LEU A 17 45.84 -20.08 17.28
CA LEU A 17 45.80 -20.12 15.82
C LEU A 17 44.45 -20.69 15.35
N ILE A 18 43.99 -21.78 15.97
CA ILE A 18 42.70 -22.40 15.64
C ILE A 18 41.53 -21.46 15.94
N ILE A 19 41.55 -20.79 17.11
CA ILE A 19 40.52 -19.79 17.47
C ILE A 19 40.51 -18.66 16.43
N PHE A 20 41.67 -18.09 16.11
CA PHE A 20 41.76 -16.99 15.17
C PHE A 20 41.29 -17.39 13.77
N THR A 21 41.69 -18.57 13.28
CA THR A 21 41.22 -19.11 12.00
C THR A 21 39.72 -19.37 12.00
N SER A 22 39.15 -19.89 13.09
CA SER A 22 37.70 -20.14 13.19
C SER A 22 36.88 -18.84 13.18
N ILE A 23 37.37 -17.81 13.88
CA ILE A 23 36.76 -16.48 13.89
C ILE A 23 36.87 -15.86 12.50
N LEU A 24 38.05 -15.93 11.88
CA LEU A 24 38.28 -15.42 10.53
C LEU A 24 37.33 -16.09 9.52
N LEU A 25 37.18 -17.41 9.59
CA LEU A 25 36.30 -18.16 8.70
C LEU A 25 34.82 -17.78 8.91
N THR A 26 34.42 -17.60 10.17
CA THR A 26 33.06 -17.17 10.52
C THR A 26 32.77 -15.77 10.00
N VAL A 27 33.71 -14.83 10.15
CA VAL A 27 33.58 -13.46 9.64
C VAL A 27 33.51 -13.46 8.11
N LEU A 28 34.34 -14.24 7.42
CA LEU A 28 34.29 -14.38 5.96
C LEU A 28 32.95 -14.91 5.47
N MET A 29 32.36 -15.90 6.17
CA MET A 29 31.01 -16.38 5.86
C MET A 29 29.93 -15.34 6.17
N ALA A 30 30.06 -14.62 7.29
CA ALA A 30 29.13 -13.57 7.70
C ALA A 30 29.15 -12.35 6.75
N MET A 31 30.28 -12.07 6.08
CA MET A 31 30.36 -11.08 5.00
C MET A 31 29.44 -11.41 3.81
N GLY A 32 28.92 -12.63 3.69
CA GLY A 32 27.88 -12.96 2.69
C GLY A 32 26.49 -12.45 3.09
N LEU A 33 26.22 -12.26 4.39
CA LEU A 33 24.90 -11.88 4.89
C LEU A 33 24.47 -10.47 4.48
N GLN A 34 25.44 -9.56 4.28
CA GLN A 34 25.18 -8.20 3.77
C GLN A 34 24.59 -8.17 2.36
N ASN A 35 24.71 -9.26 1.59
CA ASN A 35 24.12 -9.38 0.24
C ASN A 35 22.78 -10.14 0.24
N LEU A 36 22.23 -10.48 1.42
CA LEU A 36 20.89 -11.08 1.49
C LEU A 36 19.85 -10.03 1.07
N ALA A 37 19.26 -10.25 -0.11
CA ALA A 37 18.10 -9.50 -0.57
C ALA A 37 16.82 -10.29 -0.24
N PHE A 38 15.86 -9.63 0.39
CA PHE A 38 14.53 -10.18 0.58
C PHE A 38 13.71 -9.92 -0.69
N ASN A 39 13.22 -10.98 -1.34
CA ASN A 39 12.30 -10.84 -2.46
C ASN A 39 10.86 -11.17 -2.00
N PRO A 40 9.97 -10.18 -1.86
CA PRO A 40 8.58 -10.39 -1.44
C PRO A 40 7.69 -10.95 -2.56
N ASP A 41 8.21 -11.07 -3.79
CA ASP A 41 7.42 -11.49 -4.94
C ASP A 41 7.14 -13.01 -4.91
N SER A 42 5.86 -13.35 -4.78
CA SER A 42 5.39 -14.74 -4.80
C SER A 42 5.57 -15.41 -6.18
N ARG A 43 5.83 -14.64 -7.24
CA ARG A 43 6.09 -15.16 -8.59
C ARG A 43 7.38 -15.97 -8.67
N VAL A 44 8.33 -15.72 -7.76
CA VAL A 44 9.60 -16.46 -7.68
C VAL A 44 9.41 -17.96 -7.40
N PHE A 45 8.25 -18.34 -6.84
CA PHE A 45 7.91 -19.75 -6.62
C PHE A 45 7.46 -20.49 -7.88
N PHE A 46 7.19 -19.79 -8.99
CA PHE A 46 6.80 -20.40 -10.26
C PHE A 46 8.00 -20.57 -11.19
N SER A 47 8.03 -21.67 -11.94
CA SER A 47 9.05 -21.90 -12.97
C SER A 47 8.91 -20.90 -14.12
N GLN A 48 10.03 -20.47 -14.70
CA GLN A 48 10.00 -19.57 -15.87
C GLN A 48 9.28 -20.15 -17.10
N GLN A 49 9.10 -21.48 -17.19
CA GLN A 49 8.32 -22.11 -18.28
C GLN A 49 6.82 -22.25 -17.96
N ASN A 50 6.32 -21.63 -16.88
CA ASN A 50 4.91 -21.71 -16.52
C ASN A 50 4.06 -20.87 -17.51
N PRO A 51 3.20 -21.50 -18.34
CA PRO A 51 2.45 -20.79 -19.37
C PRO A 51 1.41 -19.82 -18.77
N GLN A 52 0.93 -20.08 -17.55
CA GLN A 52 0.01 -19.18 -16.85
C GLN A 52 0.71 -17.92 -16.34
N LEU A 53 1.96 -18.02 -15.89
CA LEU A 53 2.77 -16.86 -15.48
C LEU A 53 3.05 -15.97 -16.69
N VAL A 54 3.44 -16.55 -17.83
CA VAL A 54 3.70 -15.80 -19.07
C VAL A 54 2.44 -15.08 -19.55
N ALA A 55 1.29 -15.75 -19.56
CA ALA A 55 0.02 -15.12 -19.94
C ALA A 55 -0.39 -13.98 -18.99
N LEU A 56 -0.11 -14.11 -17.68
CA LEU A 56 -0.33 -13.05 -16.71
C LEU A 56 0.59 -11.85 -16.96
N GLU A 57 1.88 -12.10 -17.20
CA GLU A 57 2.85 -11.04 -17.51
C GLU A 57 2.50 -10.30 -18.82
N GLU A 58 2.07 -11.01 -19.86
CA GLU A 58 1.58 -10.39 -21.10
C GLU A 58 0.36 -9.50 -20.84
N LEU A 59 -0.57 -9.95 -19.99
CA LEU A 59 -1.74 -9.18 -19.61
C LEU A 59 -1.34 -7.92 -18.82
N GLU A 60 -0.47 -8.05 -17.82
CA GLU A 60 -0.01 -6.92 -16.99
C GLU A 60 0.90 -5.93 -17.73
N ASN A 61 1.63 -6.39 -18.75
CA ASN A 61 2.42 -5.52 -19.63
C ASN A 61 1.55 -4.76 -20.64
N THR A 62 0.41 -5.36 -21.04
CA THR A 62 -0.54 -4.74 -21.98
C THR A 62 -1.54 -3.83 -21.27
N PHE A 63 -2.01 -4.26 -20.10
CA PHE A 63 -2.95 -3.56 -19.24
C PHE A 63 -2.23 -3.23 -17.94
N VAL A 64 -2.08 -1.94 -17.63
CA VAL A 64 -1.38 -1.44 -16.43
C VAL A 64 -1.63 -2.33 -15.20
N LYS A 65 -0.55 -2.73 -14.52
CA LYS A 65 -0.62 -3.52 -13.29
C LYS A 65 -1.49 -2.81 -12.25
N ASN A 66 -2.52 -3.50 -11.76
CA ASN A 66 -3.46 -2.98 -10.76
C ASN A 66 -2.83 -3.02 -9.36
N GLU A 67 -1.94 -2.08 -9.07
CA GLU A 67 -1.38 -1.87 -7.73
C GLU A 67 -2.17 -0.77 -7.02
N ASN A 68 -3.04 -1.16 -6.10
CA ASN A 68 -3.93 -0.24 -5.40
C ASN A 68 -3.53 -0.07 -3.93
N ILE A 69 -3.62 1.16 -3.43
CA ILE A 69 -3.49 1.48 -2.01
C ILE A 69 -4.87 1.89 -1.50
N TYR A 70 -5.36 1.21 -0.46
CA TYR A 70 -6.63 1.54 0.19
C TYR A 70 -6.37 2.26 1.51
N ILE A 71 -6.97 3.44 1.66
CA ILE A 71 -6.95 4.21 2.90
C ILE A 71 -8.38 4.26 3.44
N ALA A 72 -8.62 3.61 4.57
CA ALA A 72 -9.91 3.60 5.24
C ALA A 72 -9.93 4.62 6.38
N LEU A 73 -11.00 5.42 6.44
CA LEU A 73 -11.21 6.42 7.48
C LEU A 73 -12.50 6.11 8.23
N ARG A 74 -12.44 6.21 9.56
CA ARG A 74 -13.61 6.08 10.43
C ARG A 74 -13.61 7.24 11.43
N PRO A 75 -14.59 8.16 11.37
CA PRO A 75 -14.72 9.23 12.34
C PRO A 75 -15.07 8.68 13.74
N GLU A 76 -14.57 9.33 14.79
CA GLU A 76 -14.94 8.98 16.18
C GLU A 76 -16.44 9.23 16.45
N GLU A 77 -17.00 10.28 15.86
CA GLU A 77 -18.43 10.64 15.98
C GLU A 77 -19.34 9.72 15.15
N GLY A 78 -18.77 8.83 14.34
CA GLY A 78 -19.48 7.80 13.60
C GLY A 78 -20.21 8.26 12.34
N ASP A 79 -20.32 9.55 12.04
CA ASP A 79 -20.87 10.05 10.76
C ASP A 79 -19.75 10.61 9.89
N VAL A 80 -19.64 10.17 8.64
CA VAL A 80 -18.64 10.68 7.68
C VAL A 80 -19.04 12.07 7.16
N PHE A 81 -20.33 12.41 7.19
CA PHE A 81 -20.88 13.65 6.64
C PHE A 81 -20.82 14.79 7.67
N ASN A 82 -19.60 15.18 8.04
CA ASN A 82 -19.35 16.36 8.86
C ASN A 82 -18.19 17.19 8.27
N ARG A 83 -18.17 18.50 8.56
CA ARG A 83 -17.15 19.42 8.02
C ARG A 83 -15.72 18.93 8.24
N LYS A 84 -15.43 18.45 9.44
CA LYS A 84 -14.09 17.99 9.84
C LYS A 84 -13.63 16.81 8.99
N THR A 85 -14.49 15.81 8.83
CA THR A 85 -14.17 14.58 8.09
C THR A 85 -14.10 14.83 6.60
N LEU A 86 -15.03 15.61 6.04
CA LEU A 86 -14.99 16.00 4.62
C LEU A 86 -13.73 16.83 4.29
N SER A 87 -13.27 17.68 5.22
CA SER A 87 -11.99 18.41 5.06
C SER A 87 -10.80 17.47 5.02
N VAL A 88 -10.74 16.52 5.97
CA VAL A 88 -9.66 15.52 6.01
C VAL A 88 -9.68 14.65 4.75
N LEU A 89 -10.85 14.22 4.28
CA LEU A 89 -11.00 13.48 3.02
C LEU A 89 -10.47 14.29 1.83
N ARG A 90 -10.80 15.58 1.75
CA ARG A 90 -10.34 16.47 0.68
C ARG A 90 -8.82 16.65 0.70
N GLU A 91 -8.24 16.88 1.86
CA GLU A 91 -6.78 17.02 2.05
C GLU A 91 -6.04 15.72 1.72
N LEU A 92 -6.56 14.58 2.17
CA LEU A 92 -6.00 13.27 1.85
C LEU A 92 -6.06 12.98 0.36
N THR A 93 -7.16 13.34 -0.30
CA THR A 93 -7.32 13.15 -1.75
C THR A 93 -6.25 13.93 -2.52
N GLU A 94 -5.99 15.19 -2.14
CA GLU A 94 -4.90 16.00 -2.74
C GLU A 94 -3.51 15.44 -2.44
N ALA A 95 -3.28 15.02 -1.20
CA ALA A 95 -2.00 14.41 -0.82
C ALA A 95 -1.75 13.12 -1.61
N CYS A 96 -2.78 12.32 -1.88
CA CYS A 96 -2.67 11.09 -2.68
C CYS A 96 -2.30 11.36 -4.14
N TRP A 97 -2.69 12.50 -4.71
CA TRP A 97 -2.25 12.92 -6.04
C TRP A 97 -0.76 13.24 -6.11
N GLN A 98 -0.15 13.62 -4.97
CA GLN A 98 1.29 13.91 -4.89
C GLN A 98 2.16 12.65 -4.71
N ILE A 99 1.54 11.47 -4.56
CA ILE A 99 2.27 10.21 -4.44
C ILE A 99 2.95 9.89 -5.77
N PRO A 100 4.26 9.58 -5.79
CA PRO A 100 4.96 9.21 -7.02
C PRO A 100 4.28 8.04 -7.73
N PHE A 101 4.17 8.13 -9.05
CA PHE A 101 3.53 7.12 -9.92
C PHE A 101 2.02 6.94 -9.71
N SER A 102 1.38 7.81 -8.93
CA SER A 102 -0.08 7.85 -8.84
C SER A 102 -0.69 8.22 -10.19
N SER A 103 -1.57 7.36 -10.71
CA SER A 103 -2.27 7.58 -11.99
C SER A 103 -3.75 7.94 -11.79
N ARG A 104 -4.33 7.55 -10.66
CA ARG A 104 -5.72 7.82 -10.28
C ARG A 104 -5.86 7.81 -8.77
N VAL A 105 -6.68 8.73 -8.26
CA VAL A 105 -7.15 8.75 -6.87
C VAL A 105 -8.67 8.80 -6.90
N ASP A 106 -9.32 7.84 -6.26
CA ASP A 106 -10.77 7.79 -6.12
C ASP A 106 -11.16 8.05 -4.66
N SER A 107 -12.09 8.98 -4.45
CA SER A 107 -12.56 9.42 -3.13
C SER A 107 -14.01 9.91 -3.23
N ILE A 108 -14.71 9.93 -2.10
CA ILE A 108 -16.04 10.58 -2.02
C ILE A 108 -15.90 12.08 -2.34
N ALA A 109 -14.77 12.69 -1.96
CA ALA A 109 -14.56 14.12 -2.10
C ALA A 109 -14.42 14.57 -3.57
N ASN A 110 -13.77 13.78 -4.42
CA ASN A 110 -13.55 14.09 -5.84
C ASN A 110 -14.53 13.36 -6.78
N PHE A 111 -15.63 12.84 -6.23
CA PHE A 111 -16.68 12.28 -7.06
C PHE A 111 -17.30 13.40 -7.92
N GLN A 112 -17.31 13.22 -9.23
CA GLN A 112 -17.79 14.24 -10.16
C GLN A 112 -19.32 14.30 -10.11
N HIS A 113 -19.85 15.47 -9.77
CA HIS A 113 -21.28 15.72 -9.70
C HIS A 113 -21.69 16.81 -10.69
N MET A 114 -22.74 16.54 -11.46
CA MET A 114 -23.31 17.50 -12.41
C MET A 114 -24.52 18.17 -11.79
N ALA A 115 -24.48 19.49 -11.70
CA ALA A 115 -25.58 20.31 -11.20
C ALA A 115 -26.04 21.30 -12.28
N VAL A 116 -27.35 21.49 -12.38
CA VAL A 116 -27.95 22.46 -13.30
C VAL A 116 -28.56 23.60 -12.48
N GLN A 117 -28.17 24.84 -12.78
CA GLN A 117 -28.78 26.04 -12.21
C GLN A 117 -29.30 26.94 -13.34
N GLY A 118 -30.62 26.90 -13.55
CA GLY A 118 -31.25 27.61 -14.66
C GLY A 118 -30.81 27.01 -15.99
N ASP A 119 -30.12 27.81 -16.80
CA ASP A 119 -29.56 27.39 -18.10
C ASP A 119 -28.07 26.99 -18.02
N ASP A 120 -27.46 27.06 -16.83
CA ASP A 120 -26.05 26.73 -16.62
C ASP A 120 -25.87 25.31 -16.09
N LEU A 121 -24.88 24.59 -16.63
CA LEU A 121 -24.51 23.24 -16.24
C LEU A 121 -23.07 23.27 -15.70
N SER A 122 -22.92 22.97 -14.41
CA SER A 122 -21.61 22.86 -13.77
C SER A 122 -21.28 21.40 -13.49
N VAL A 123 -20.02 21.03 -13.70
CA VAL A 123 -19.46 19.72 -13.34
C VAL A 123 -18.29 19.98 -12.42
N ASP A 124 -18.43 19.58 -11.16
CA ASP A 124 -17.43 19.82 -10.13
C ASP A 124 -17.29 18.60 -9.20
N ASP A 125 -16.21 18.60 -8.45
CA ASP A 125 -16.01 17.66 -7.34
C ASP A 125 -17.12 17.85 -6.29
N LEU A 126 -17.66 16.74 -5.78
CA LEU A 126 -18.73 16.72 -4.79
C LEU A 126 -18.37 17.51 -3.51
N VAL A 127 -17.09 17.57 -3.17
CA VAL A 127 -16.55 18.36 -2.05
C VAL A 127 -15.43 19.27 -2.57
N THR A 128 -15.76 20.48 -3.00
CA THR A 128 -14.76 21.46 -3.47
C THR A 128 -14.00 22.11 -2.30
N ASP A 129 -14.72 22.69 -1.35
CA ASP A 129 -14.16 23.32 -0.15
C ASP A 129 -14.98 22.94 1.09
N ALA A 130 -14.54 21.89 1.79
CA ALA A 130 -15.24 21.35 2.94
C ALA A 130 -15.42 22.36 4.09
N THR A 131 -14.55 23.37 4.18
CA THR A 131 -14.59 24.35 5.27
C THR A 131 -15.71 25.37 5.11
N LYS A 132 -16.17 25.59 3.87
CA LYS A 132 -17.24 26.54 3.54
C LYS A 132 -18.62 25.91 3.44
N LEU A 133 -18.73 24.58 3.52
CA LEU A 133 -20.00 23.89 3.41
C LEU A 133 -20.95 24.24 4.57
N SER A 134 -22.15 24.67 4.21
CA SER A 134 -23.29 24.78 5.12
C SER A 134 -23.84 23.39 5.48
N ASP A 135 -24.58 23.32 6.59
CA ASP A 135 -25.18 22.04 7.02
C ASP A 135 -26.19 21.51 5.99
N GLN A 136 -26.82 22.40 5.21
CA GLN A 136 -27.71 22.03 4.12
C GLN A 136 -26.95 21.39 2.95
N GLU A 137 -25.77 21.92 2.60
CA GLU A 137 -24.93 21.34 1.54
C GLU A 137 -24.36 19.99 1.96
N ILE A 138 -23.92 19.85 3.22
CA ILE A 138 -23.46 18.56 3.75
C ILE A 138 -24.58 17.52 3.68
N LYS A 139 -25.82 17.90 4.02
CA LYS A 139 -26.96 17.00 3.89
C LYS A 139 -27.24 16.62 2.44
N LYS A 140 -27.15 17.56 1.50
CA LYS A 140 -27.27 17.25 0.06
C LYS A 140 -26.19 16.28 -0.40
N ILE A 141 -24.94 16.49 0.02
CA ILE A 141 -23.82 15.59 -0.29
C ILE A 141 -24.13 14.19 0.26
N ARG A 142 -24.59 14.09 1.50
CA ARG A 142 -25.02 12.81 2.09
C ARG A 142 -26.07 12.10 1.25
N ASP A 143 -27.10 12.82 0.85
CA ASP A 143 -28.19 12.26 0.05
C ASP A 143 -27.69 11.82 -1.35
N ILE A 144 -26.78 12.58 -1.98
CA ILE A 144 -26.16 12.19 -3.25
C ILE A 144 -25.33 10.92 -3.07
N VAL A 145 -24.44 10.89 -2.09
CA VAL A 145 -23.51 9.76 -1.85
C VAL A 145 -24.25 8.48 -1.53
N LEU A 146 -25.28 8.53 -0.67
CA LEU A 146 -26.02 7.35 -0.25
C LEU A 146 -27.00 6.82 -1.31
N ASN A 147 -27.40 7.65 -2.27
CA ASN A 147 -28.22 7.23 -3.40
C ASN A 147 -27.40 6.80 -4.62
N GLU A 148 -26.09 7.05 -4.61
CA GLU A 148 -25.21 6.70 -5.72
C GLU A 148 -24.67 5.28 -5.58
N HIS A 149 -25.17 4.37 -6.40
CA HIS A 149 -24.78 2.97 -6.40
C HIS A 149 -23.28 2.75 -6.67
N ALA A 150 -22.64 3.66 -7.43
CA ALA A 150 -21.21 3.57 -7.70
C ALA A 150 -20.34 3.85 -6.46
N LEU A 151 -20.87 4.57 -5.47
CA LEU A 151 -20.16 4.95 -4.24
C LEU A 151 -20.44 3.97 -3.09
N VAL A 152 -21.71 3.59 -2.92
CA VAL A 152 -22.12 2.67 -1.86
C VAL A 152 -21.54 1.27 -2.11
N HIS A 153 -21.00 0.65 -1.06
CA HIS A 153 -20.24 -0.62 -1.10
C HIS A 153 -18.85 -0.56 -1.74
N HIS A 154 -18.47 0.58 -2.33
CA HIS A 154 -17.14 0.75 -2.94
C HIS A 154 -16.28 1.74 -2.15
N LEU A 155 -16.79 2.95 -1.90
CA LEU A 155 -16.07 4.03 -1.19
C LEU A 155 -16.72 4.39 0.15
N ILE A 156 -17.98 4.01 0.37
CA ILE A 156 -18.69 4.23 1.63
C ILE A 156 -19.54 3.00 1.98
N ASN A 157 -19.72 2.76 3.28
CA ASN A 157 -20.69 1.78 3.73
C ASN A 157 -22.14 2.31 3.54
N PRO A 158 -23.16 1.43 3.47
CA PRO A 158 -24.56 1.86 3.31
C PRO A 158 -25.09 2.71 4.46
N ALA A 159 -24.45 2.67 5.63
CA ALA A 159 -24.85 3.43 6.80
C ALA A 159 -24.33 4.87 6.81
N GLY A 160 -23.31 5.18 5.99
CA GLY A 160 -22.63 6.47 6.01
C GLY A 160 -21.71 6.70 7.23
N THR A 161 -21.13 5.63 7.77
CA THR A 161 -20.38 5.60 9.05
C THR A 161 -18.97 5.03 8.95
#